data_AF-A0A5Z8CKY6-F1
#
_entry.id   AF-A0A5Z8CKY6-F1
#
_cell.length_a   1.000
_cell.length_b   1.000
_cell.length_c   1.000
_cell.angle_alpha   90.00
_cell.angle_beta   90.00
_cell.angle_gamma   90.00
#
_symmetry.space_group_name_H-M   'P 1'
#
loop_
_entity.id
_entity.type
_entity.pdbx_description
1 polymer ?
#
loop_
_entity_poly.entity_id
_entity_poly.type
_entity_poly.pdbx_seq_one_letter_code
_entity_poly.pdbx_strand_id
1 'polypeptide(L)'
;RALGVFRINSDHHFDDLGCLYFKNDYFSAVYLSIFKTPSGLFIINYYFFMKDNATSLISNIDVSKLYTYKEFTGLNIYKKENRTLKNIDRKEQAINLIENNLIKVLNEAKMVVGYIGERIGVSPTDLFSTSEFYKDQDEPYFSKDNGEMIEGKLAYIDSRYHDYYDYSADPAEHFFSTPVFRKIIFDYSYLLCKRKERFEKFDDYINQYYACYEKHLVFIPLHLIHREITRLISEISRLMTLDKRSDLAKYHDFVFECLSQTENIKKWLKEIEADYKTSINNRYHESISSIIKKQNERVSELLELTKRFYTLSESRVQIENIKYSKKNARLVLILVIVQIVLAAMTIDLDKKGQWYSPLVEYIKSITSVSF
;
A
#
# COMPACT_ATOMS: atom_id res chain seq x y z
N ARG A 1 -8.38 -0.80 20.61
CA ARG A 1 -8.85 0.23 21.59
C ARG A 1 -9.55 1.32 20.79
N ALA A 2 -10.80 1.64 21.12
CA ALA A 2 -11.58 2.70 20.47
C ALA A 2 -11.05 4.10 20.84
N LEU A 3 -11.05 5.05 19.90
CA LEU A 3 -10.78 6.46 20.21
C LEU A 3 -12.10 7.21 20.43
N GLY A 4 -13.05 7.11 19.49
CA GLY A 4 -14.36 7.76 19.56
C GLY A 4 -14.79 8.40 18.23
N VAL A 5 -15.85 9.20 18.25
CA VAL A 5 -16.52 9.71 17.05
C VAL A 5 -16.23 11.19 16.81
N PHE A 6 -15.89 11.57 15.58
CA PHE A 6 -15.94 12.95 15.11
C PHE A 6 -17.23 13.20 14.34
N ARG A 7 -18.04 14.15 14.80
CA ARG A 7 -19.24 14.59 14.06
C ARG A 7 -18.88 15.67 13.05
N ILE A 8 -19.54 15.68 11.89
CA ILE A 8 -19.33 16.68 10.84
C ILE A 8 -20.54 17.59 10.77
N ASN A 9 -20.35 18.90 11.03
CA ASN A 9 -21.39 19.93 11.00
C ASN A 9 -22.62 19.59 11.86
N SER A 10 -22.39 19.02 13.05
CA SER A 10 -23.44 18.76 14.04
C SER A 10 -22.95 19.18 15.42
N ASP A 11 -23.86 19.71 16.22
CA ASP A 11 -23.60 20.03 17.62
C ASP A 11 -23.68 18.77 18.51
N HIS A 12 -22.95 18.78 19.62
CA HIS A 12 -22.56 17.64 20.45
C HIS A 12 -23.64 16.60 20.83
N HIS A 13 -23.22 15.33 20.88
CA HIS A 13 -23.79 14.29 21.74
C HIS A 13 -22.75 13.79 22.76
N PHE A 14 -23.21 13.16 23.84
CA PHE A 14 -22.32 12.50 24.80
C PHE A 14 -21.47 11.43 24.07
N ASP A 15 -20.17 11.34 24.39
CA ASP A 15 -19.15 10.40 23.86
C ASP A 15 -18.44 10.75 22.52
N ASP A 16 -18.61 11.96 21.98
CA ASP A 16 -17.86 12.42 20.80
C ASP A 16 -16.42 12.89 21.14
N LEU A 17 -15.44 12.58 20.28
CA LEU A 17 -14.08 13.15 20.33
C LEU A 17 -14.06 14.65 20.00
N GLY A 18 -15.06 15.11 19.25
CA GLY A 18 -15.25 16.50 18.90
C GLY A 18 -16.07 16.69 17.62
N CYS A 19 -16.27 17.95 17.26
CA CYS A 19 -16.97 18.35 16.04
C CYS A 19 -16.00 18.95 15.03
N LEU A 20 -16.20 18.59 13.76
CA LEU A 20 -15.49 19.13 12.61
C LEU A 20 -16.45 20.03 11.83
N TYR A 21 -16.06 21.29 11.64
CA TYR A 21 -16.84 22.29 10.91
C TYR A 21 -16.14 22.64 9.60
N PHE A 22 -16.65 22.09 8.50
CA PHE A 22 -16.16 22.34 7.15
C PHE A 22 -17.23 21.93 6.13
N LYS A 23 -17.16 22.47 4.91
CA LYS A 23 -18.12 22.10 3.86
C LYS A 23 -17.94 20.63 3.51
N ASN A 24 -18.95 19.82 3.82
CA ASN A 24 -18.98 18.39 3.56
C ASN A 24 -20.40 17.92 3.30
N ASP A 25 -20.64 17.50 2.06
CA ASP A 25 -21.98 17.13 1.59
C ASP A 25 -22.27 15.62 1.75
N TYR A 26 -21.25 14.82 2.07
CA TYR A 26 -21.33 13.36 1.97
C TYR A 26 -21.33 12.58 3.28
N PHE A 27 -20.72 13.11 4.35
CA PHE A 27 -20.53 12.39 5.61
C PHE A 27 -21.13 13.14 6.79
N SER A 28 -21.74 12.41 7.71
CA SER A 28 -22.34 12.93 8.94
C SER A 28 -21.40 12.75 10.14
N ALA A 29 -20.59 11.70 10.15
CA ALA A 29 -19.67 11.38 11.22
C ALA A 29 -18.53 10.47 10.74
N VAL A 30 -17.45 10.44 11.51
CA VAL A 30 -16.32 9.52 11.33
C VAL A 30 -15.96 8.92 12.68
N TYR A 31 -16.06 7.60 12.81
CA TYR A 31 -15.58 6.89 13.98
C TYR A 31 -14.12 6.50 13.81
N LEU A 32 -13.31 6.78 14.84
CA LEU A 32 -11.90 6.45 14.88
C LEU A 32 -11.63 5.28 15.82
N SER A 33 -10.89 4.29 15.32
CA SER A 33 -10.36 3.21 16.14
C SER A 33 -8.89 2.96 15.82
N ILE A 34 -8.14 2.55 16.84
CA ILE A 34 -6.73 2.18 16.69
C ILE A 34 -6.58 0.67 16.85
N PHE A 35 -5.85 0.08 15.92
CA PHE A 35 -5.21 -1.21 16.08
C PHE A 35 -3.70 -1.02 16.18
N LYS A 36 -3.11 -1.55 17.26
CA LYS A 36 -1.68 -1.46 17.52
C LYS A 36 -1.17 -2.81 17.97
N THR A 37 -0.06 -3.27 17.40
CA THR A 37 0.66 -4.43 17.91
C THR A 37 1.91 -4.02 18.69
N PRO A 38 2.39 -4.85 19.64
CA PRO A 38 3.64 -4.58 20.38
C PRO A 38 4.85 -4.40 19.46
N SER A 39 4.92 -5.11 18.34
CA SER A 39 5.99 -4.98 17.35
C SER A 39 5.84 -3.77 16.41
N GLY A 40 4.99 -2.80 16.74
CA GLY A 40 4.98 -1.48 16.10
C GLY A 40 4.06 -1.34 14.89
N LEU A 41 3.23 -2.34 14.55
CA LEU A 41 2.16 -2.13 13.57
C LEU A 41 1.13 -1.19 14.18
N PHE A 42 0.79 -0.13 13.45
CA PHE A 42 -0.17 0.88 13.89
C PHE A 42 -1.11 1.23 12.75
N ILE A 43 -2.40 0.98 12.97
CA ILE A 43 -3.48 1.22 12.01
C ILE A 43 -4.47 2.17 12.67
N ILE A 44 -4.76 3.29 12.01
CA ILE A 44 -5.90 4.14 12.34
C ILE A 44 -6.99 3.83 11.33
N ASN A 45 -8.13 3.36 11.83
CA ASN A 45 -9.32 3.13 11.02
C ASN A 45 -10.24 4.34 11.10
N TYR A 46 -10.72 4.81 9.95
CA TYR A 46 -11.67 5.88 9.80
C TYR A 46 -12.97 5.30 9.23
N TYR A 47 -13.96 5.07 10.09
CA TYR A 47 -15.24 4.49 9.71
C TYR A 47 -16.25 5.60 9.43
N PHE A 48 -16.63 5.79 8.17
CA PHE A 48 -17.43 6.93 7.71
C PHE A 48 -18.93 6.62 7.70
N PHE A 49 -19.73 7.50 8.32
CA PHE A 49 -21.18 7.48 8.18
C PHE A 49 -21.63 8.40 7.05
N MET A 50 -22.30 7.84 6.05
CA MET A 50 -22.79 8.58 4.88
C MET A 50 -24.09 9.32 5.20
N LYS A 51 -24.26 10.50 4.59
CA LYS A 51 -25.54 11.22 4.51
C LYS A 51 -26.40 10.64 3.39
N ASP A 52 -27.70 10.86 3.46
CA ASP A 52 -28.67 10.45 2.43
C ASP A 52 -28.29 10.94 1.03
N ASN A 53 -27.73 12.15 0.91
CA ASN A 53 -27.25 12.68 -0.37
C ASN A 53 -26.13 11.83 -0.98
N ALA A 54 -25.16 11.36 -0.18
CA ALA A 54 -24.11 10.44 -0.64
C ALA A 54 -24.69 9.08 -1.02
N THR A 55 -25.60 8.57 -0.20
CA THR A 55 -26.32 7.31 -0.48
C THR A 55 -27.08 7.41 -1.80
N SER A 56 -27.79 8.50 -2.08
CA SER A 56 -28.53 8.70 -3.34
C SER A 56 -27.64 8.89 -4.58
N LEU A 57 -26.39 9.30 -4.39
CA LEU A 57 -25.41 9.44 -5.47
C LEU A 57 -24.88 8.08 -5.93
N ILE A 58 -24.85 7.10 -5.02
CA ILE A 58 -24.26 5.77 -5.25
C ILE A 58 -25.36 4.72 -5.47
N SER A 59 -26.45 4.80 -4.71
CA SER A 59 -27.62 3.93 -4.81
C SER A 59 -28.73 4.60 -5.62
N ASN A 60 -29.49 3.82 -6.39
CA ASN A 60 -30.63 4.29 -7.20
C ASN A 60 -30.27 5.31 -8.30
N ILE A 61 -29.12 5.14 -8.93
CA ILE A 61 -28.68 5.97 -10.05
C ILE A 61 -29.65 5.84 -11.22
N ASP A 62 -30.18 6.97 -11.69
CA ASP A 62 -31.03 7.02 -12.88
C ASP A 62 -30.23 6.71 -14.15
N VAL A 63 -30.43 5.50 -14.68
CA VAL A 63 -29.83 5.02 -15.93
C VAL A 63 -30.78 5.09 -17.12
N SER A 64 -31.94 5.73 -16.99
CA SER A 64 -32.95 5.83 -18.05
C SER A 64 -32.45 6.61 -19.27
N LYS A 65 -31.57 7.59 -19.04
CA LYS A 65 -30.99 8.47 -20.06
C LYS A 65 -29.79 7.87 -20.79
N LEU A 66 -29.33 6.68 -20.39
CA LEU A 66 -28.19 6.03 -21.02
C LEU A 66 -28.65 5.22 -22.24
N TYR A 67 -28.13 5.55 -23.42
CA TYR A 67 -28.44 4.87 -24.67
C TYR A 67 -27.17 4.44 -25.40
N THR A 68 -27.27 3.38 -26.20
CA THR A 68 -26.17 2.92 -27.05
C THR A 68 -26.14 3.73 -28.34
N TYR A 69 -24.98 4.31 -28.68
CA TYR A 69 -24.82 5.08 -29.92
C TYR A 69 -23.41 4.94 -30.49
N LYS A 70 -23.25 5.34 -31.75
CA LYS A 70 -21.94 5.39 -32.42
C LYS A 70 -21.53 6.85 -32.59
N GLU A 71 -20.36 7.19 -32.10
CA GLU A 71 -19.75 8.50 -32.26
C GLU A 71 -18.69 8.42 -33.37
N PHE A 72 -18.77 9.34 -34.33
CA PHE A 72 -17.72 9.49 -35.32
C PHE A 72 -16.57 10.28 -34.71
N THR A 73 -15.42 9.64 -34.49
CA THR A 73 -14.25 10.28 -33.85
C THR A 73 -13.21 10.76 -34.86
N GLY A 74 -13.36 10.41 -36.14
CA GLY A 74 -12.55 10.96 -37.21
C GLY A 74 -12.51 10.09 -38.46
N LEU A 75 -12.00 10.71 -39.53
CA LEU A 75 -11.71 10.08 -40.80
C LEU A 75 -10.29 10.47 -41.19
N ASN A 76 -9.38 9.50 -41.23
CA ASN A 76 -8.05 9.74 -41.79
C ASN A 76 -8.05 9.31 -43.26
N ILE A 77 -8.13 10.29 -44.15
CA ILE A 77 -8.18 10.08 -45.61
C ILE A 77 -6.89 9.50 -46.20
N TYR A 78 -5.79 9.46 -45.43
CA TYR A 78 -4.50 8.89 -45.85
C TYR A 78 -4.27 7.46 -45.36
N LYS A 79 -5.19 6.89 -44.57
CA LYS A 79 -5.14 5.48 -44.12
C LYS A 79 -6.42 4.75 -44.53
N LYS A 80 -6.26 3.71 -45.37
CA LYS A 80 -7.36 2.93 -45.99
C LYS A 80 -8.31 2.26 -44.97
N GLU A 81 -7.89 2.09 -43.72
CA GLU A 81 -8.64 1.41 -42.65
C GLU A 81 -9.27 2.33 -41.59
N ASN A 82 -9.10 3.66 -41.67
CA ASN A 82 -9.44 4.56 -40.56
C ASN A 82 -10.76 5.31 -40.75
N ARG A 83 -11.89 4.57 -40.72
CA ARG A 83 -13.15 5.09 -40.16
C ARG A 83 -13.17 4.74 -38.68
N THR A 84 -12.67 5.62 -37.82
CA THR A 84 -12.77 5.41 -36.37
C THR A 84 -14.18 5.82 -35.93
N LEU A 85 -15.09 4.85 -35.96
CA LEU A 85 -16.36 4.91 -35.26
C LEU A 85 -16.13 4.37 -33.85
N LYS A 86 -16.38 5.19 -32.84
CA LYS A 86 -16.38 4.75 -31.45
C LYS A 86 -17.78 4.29 -31.09
N ASN A 87 -17.93 3.01 -30.76
CA ASN A 87 -19.17 2.48 -30.22
C ASN A 87 -19.22 2.84 -28.72
N ILE A 88 -20.28 3.53 -28.30
CA ILE A 88 -20.51 3.88 -26.90
C ILE A 88 -21.67 3.02 -26.40
N ASP A 89 -21.35 2.09 -25.52
CA ASP A 89 -22.30 1.13 -24.95
C ASP A 89 -22.93 1.66 -23.64
N ARG A 90 -24.18 1.29 -23.39
CA ARG A 90 -24.92 1.65 -22.18
C ARG A 90 -24.27 1.09 -20.91
N LYS A 91 -23.74 -0.14 -20.96
CA LYS A 91 -23.05 -0.77 -19.84
C LYS A 91 -21.81 0.03 -19.43
N GLU A 92 -20.99 0.41 -20.40
CA GLU A 92 -19.78 1.21 -20.16
C GLU A 92 -20.13 2.59 -19.58
N GLN A 93 -21.17 3.24 -20.09
CA GLN A 93 -21.64 4.52 -19.54
C GLN A 93 -22.11 4.38 -18.09
N ALA A 94 -22.87 3.33 -17.76
CA ALA A 94 -23.32 3.08 -16.40
C ALA A 94 -22.16 2.83 -15.44
N ILE A 95 -21.19 2.00 -15.84
CA ILE A 95 -19.95 1.75 -15.07
C ILE A 95 -19.21 3.07 -14.80
N ASN A 96 -18.96 3.87 -15.85
CA ASN A 96 -18.25 5.14 -15.71
C ASN A 96 -19.01 6.13 -14.79
N LEU A 97 -20.34 6.15 -14.86
CA LEU A 97 -21.17 7.00 -14.01
C LEU A 97 -21.04 6.61 -12.53
N ILE A 98 -21.15 5.31 -12.23
CA ILE A 98 -20.98 4.78 -10.86
C ILE A 98 -19.57 5.07 -10.35
N GLU A 99 -18.54 4.80 -11.15
CA GLU A 99 -17.15 5.08 -10.78
C GLU A 99 -16.92 6.55 -10.42
N ASN A 100 -17.41 7.47 -11.26
CA ASN A 100 -17.24 8.90 -11.04
C ASN A 100 -17.94 9.36 -9.76
N ASN A 101 -19.10 8.78 -9.44
CA ASN A 101 -19.83 9.07 -8.21
C ASN A 101 -19.09 8.54 -6.97
N LEU A 102 -18.59 7.31 -7.02
CA LEU A 102 -17.79 6.73 -5.94
C LEU A 102 -16.49 7.51 -5.70
N ILE A 103 -15.79 7.93 -6.77
CA ILE A 103 -14.55 8.71 -6.66
C ILE A 103 -14.79 10.06 -5.98
N LYS A 104 -15.93 10.73 -6.24
CA LYS A 104 -16.27 11.99 -5.54
C LYS A 104 -16.38 11.77 -4.03
N VAL A 105 -17.11 10.74 -3.61
CA VAL A 105 -17.30 10.40 -2.20
C VAL A 105 -15.97 10.00 -1.56
N LEU A 106 -15.16 9.18 -2.23
CA LEU A 106 -13.85 8.76 -1.74
C LEU A 106 -12.86 9.92 -1.60
N ASN A 107 -12.83 10.84 -2.57
CA ASN A 107 -11.95 12.02 -2.49
C ASN A 107 -12.32 12.93 -1.32
N GLU A 108 -13.60 13.11 -1.07
CA GLU A 108 -14.06 13.82 0.12
C GLU A 108 -13.62 13.11 1.40
N ALA A 109 -13.74 11.77 1.46
CA ALA A 109 -13.28 10.99 2.62
C ALA A 109 -11.79 11.21 2.88
N LYS A 110 -10.96 11.19 1.83
CA LYS A 110 -9.52 11.48 1.92
C LYS A 110 -9.23 12.88 2.45
N MET A 111 -10.03 13.88 2.05
CA MET A 111 -9.91 15.23 2.61
C MET A 111 -10.23 15.25 4.11
N VAL A 112 -11.27 14.53 4.55
CA VAL A 112 -11.59 14.41 5.98
C VAL A 112 -10.49 13.70 6.75
N VAL A 113 -9.93 12.61 6.21
CA VAL A 113 -8.78 11.90 6.80
C VAL A 113 -7.60 12.86 6.97
N GLY A 114 -7.26 13.65 5.94
CA GLY A 114 -6.19 14.65 6.03
C GLY A 114 -6.46 15.68 7.12
N TYR A 115 -7.68 16.22 7.19
CA TYR A 115 -8.07 17.21 8.19
C TYR A 115 -8.02 16.67 9.62
N ILE A 116 -8.51 15.45 9.85
CA ILE A 116 -8.40 14.79 11.15
C ILE A 116 -6.93 14.51 11.47
N GLY A 117 -6.17 14.01 10.49
CA GLY A 117 -4.74 13.71 10.61
C GLY A 117 -3.92 14.90 11.06
N GLU A 118 -4.12 16.08 10.45
CA GLU A 118 -3.49 17.34 10.86
C GLU A 118 -3.81 17.69 12.32
N ARG A 119 -5.06 17.52 12.76
CA ARG A 119 -5.47 17.82 14.14
C ARG A 119 -4.88 16.86 15.17
N ILE A 120 -4.74 15.58 14.84
CA ILE A 120 -4.19 14.57 15.75
C ILE A 120 -2.67 14.41 15.62
N GLY A 121 -2.03 15.16 14.70
CA GLY A 121 -0.59 15.09 14.45
C GLY A 121 -0.14 13.78 13.81
N VAL A 122 -1.02 13.13 13.02
CA VAL A 122 -0.70 11.88 12.31
C VAL A 122 -0.95 12.05 10.81
N SER A 123 0.12 11.91 10.03
CA SER A 123 0.03 11.85 8.57
C SER A 123 0.03 10.40 8.11
N PRO A 124 -1.02 9.90 7.44
CA PRO A 124 -1.04 8.54 6.92
C PRO A 124 0.05 8.38 5.85
N THR A 125 0.90 7.37 6.01
CA THR A 125 1.92 7.00 5.01
C THR A 125 1.30 6.28 3.81
N ASP A 126 0.19 5.59 4.05
CA ASP A 126 -0.54 4.82 3.06
C ASP A 126 -2.03 4.81 3.44
N LEU A 127 -2.90 4.71 2.43
CA LEU A 127 -4.34 4.65 2.61
C LEU A 127 -4.86 3.32 2.07
N PHE A 128 -5.81 2.75 2.81
CA PHE A 128 -6.51 1.53 2.45
C PHE A 128 -7.99 1.80 2.57
N SER A 129 -8.71 1.61 1.48
CA SER A 129 -10.10 2.05 1.34
C SER A 129 -11.00 0.84 1.15
N THR A 130 -12.00 0.71 2.00
CA THR A 130 -12.99 -0.35 1.94
C THR A 130 -14.36 0.25 1.68
N SER A 131 -15.27 -0.53 1.12
CA SER A 131 -16.67 -0.14 1.00
C SER A 131 -17.59 -1.15 1.63
N GLU A 132 -18.65 -0.65 2.25
CA GLU A 132 -19.66 -1.45 2.92
C GLU A 132 -21.01 -1.17 2.29
N PHE A 133 -21.70 -2.26 1.97
CA PHE A 133 -23.02 -2.23 1.37
C PHE A 133 -23.99 -3.00 2.26
N TYR A 134 -25.21 -2.49 2.33
CA TYR A 134 -26.30 -3.11 3.04
C TYR A 134 -27.48 -3.29 2.09
N LYS A 135 -28.11 -4.46 2.15
CA LYS A 135 -29.33 -4.76 1.44
C LYS A 135 -30.38 -5.30 2.40
N ASP A 136 -31.52 -4.62 2.44
CA ASP A 136 -32.67 -5.00 3.24
C ASP A 136 -33.44 -6.14 2.57
N GLN A 137 -32.93 -7.36 2.74
CA GLN A 137 -33.52 -8.61 2.26
C GLN A 137 -32.99 -9.79 3.08
N ASP A 138 -33.63 -10.96 2.96
CA ASP A 138 -33.19 -12.18 3.67
C ASP A 138 -32.37 -13.11 2.77
N GLU A 139 -32.55 -13.00 1.46
CA GLU A 139 -31.85 -13.82 0.48
C GLU A 139 -30.41 -13.32 0.26
N PRO A 140 -29.44 -14.22 0.07
CA PRO A 140 -28.10 -13.85 -0.37
C PRO A 140 -28.15 -13.01 -1.66
N TYR A 141 -27.28 -12.01 -1.76
CA TYR A 141 -27.20 -11.19 -2.97
C TYR A 141 -26.60 -11.98 -4.13
N PHE A 142 -25.55 -12.75 -3.83
CA PHE A 142 -24.91 -13.64 -4.78
C PHE A 142 -25.33 -15.08 -4.51
N SER A 143 -25.79 -15.77 -5.56
CA SER A 143 -26.05 -17.21 -5.50
C SER A 143 -24.87 -17.98 -6.10
N LYS A 144 -24.42 -19.04 -5.42
CA LYS A 144 -23.46 -20.00 -6.00
C LYS A 144 -24.14 -20.93 -7.03
N ASP A 145 -25.46 -21.06 -6.94
CA ASP A 145 -26.26 -21.84 -7.89
C ASP A 145 -26.72 -20.96 -9.05
N ASN A 146 -26.50 -21.43 -10.28
CA ASN A 146 -27.04 -20.83 -11.50
C ASN A 146 -28.55 -21.03 -11.50
N GLY A 147 -29.28 -20.20 -10.73
CA GLY A 147 -30.73 -20.18 -10.76
C GLY A 147 -31.24 -19.85 -12.17
N GLU A 148 -32.38 -20.40 -12.54
CA GLU A 148 -33.08 -20.00 -13.77
C GLU A 148 -33.30 -18.49 -13.76
N MET A 149 -32.99 -17.81 -14.87
CA MET A 149 -33.33 -16.39 -15.03
C MET A 149 -34.86 -16.26 -15.03
N ILE A 150 -35.43 -15.84 -13.91
CA ILE A 150 -36.85 -15.52 -13.82
C ILE A 150 -37.07 -14.15 -14.46
N GLU A 151 -37.82 -14.11 -15.57
CA GLU A 151 -38.21 -12.87 -16.23
C GLU A 151 -38.90 -11.92 -15.23
N GLY A 152 -38.40 -10.69 -15.12
CA GLY A 152 -39.00 -9.63 -14.29
C GLY A 152 -38.55 -9.57 -12.83
N LYS A 153 -37.69 -10.47 -12.34
CA LYS A 153 -37.06 -10.35 -11.01
C LYS A 153 -35.55 -10.54 -11.13
N LEU A 154 -34.81 -9.55 -10.61
CA LEU A 154 -33.37 -9.54 -10.32
C LEU A 154 -32.53 -10.51 -11.15
N ALA A 155 -31.80 -9.98 -12.14
CA ALA A 155 -30.70 -10.70 -12.74
C ALA A 155 -29.74 -11.11 -11.61
N TYR A 156 -29.71 -12.40 -11.28
CA TYR A 156 -28.70 -12.96 -10.40
C TYR A 156 -27.35 -12.67 -11.04
N ILE A 157 -26.56 -11.83 -10.38
CA ILE A 157 -25.20 -11.58 -10.80
C ILE A 157 -24.40 -12.77 -10.29
N ASP A 158 -24.02 -13.64 -11.21
CA ASP A 158 -23.20 -14.80 -10.92
C ASP A 158 -21.89 -14.36 -10.23
N SER A 159 -21.58 -15.04 -9.12
CA SER A 159 -20.41 -14.74 -8.29
C SER A 159 -19.10 -14.87 -9.06
N ARG A 160 -19.05 -15.64 -10.17
CA ARG A 160 -17.87 -15.77 -11.04
C ARG A 160 -17.44 -14.46 -11.72
N TYR A 161 -18.34 -13.49 -11.83
CA TYR A 161 -18.02 -12.17 -12.40
C TYR A 161 -17.44 -11.20 -11.37
N HIS A 162 -17.39 -11.60 -10.10
CA HIS A 162 -16.84 -10.82 -9.01
C HIS A 162 -15.72 -11.65 -8.39
N ASP A 163 -14.60 -11.03 -8.04
CA ASP A 163 -13.51 -11.70 -7.33
C ASP A 163 -13.96 -11.98 -5.88
N TYR A 164 -14.81 -13.01 -5.73
CA TYR A 164 -15.50 -13.37 -4.49
C TYR A 164 -14.53 -14.02 -3.51
N TYR A 165 -14.63 -13.60 -2.24
CA TYR A 165 -13.88 -14.17 -1.14
C TYR A 165 -14.80 -14.98 -0.23
N ASP A 166 -14.46 -16.26 -0.06
CA ASP A 166 -15.16 -17.15 0.87
C ASP A 166 -14.64 -16.92 2.30
N TYR A 167 -14.97 -15.76 2.85
CA TYR A 167 -14.49 -15.32 4.16
C TYR A 167 -15.46 -15.59 5.31
N SER A 168 -16.75 -15.75 5.01
CA SER A 168 -17.80 -15.99 6.02
C SER A 168 -18.55 -17.27 5.75
N ALA A 169 -18.87 -18.00 6.82
CA ALA A 169 -19.82 -19.10 6.77
C ALA A 169 -21.29 -18.63 6.71
N ASP A 170 -21.54 -17.33 6.92
CA ASP A 170 -22.88 -16.75 6.85
C ASP A 170 -23.24 -16.43 5.38
N PRO A 171 -24.26 -17.10 4.80
CA PRO A 171 -24.63 -16.88 3.40
C PRO A 171 -25.17 -15.48 3.10
N ALA A 172 -25.54 -14.71 4.13
CA ALA A 172 -25.93 -13.31 4.02
C ALA A 172 -24.75 -12.34 3.83
N GLU A 173 -23.53 -12.80 4.10
CA GLU A 173 -22.31 -11.97 4.07
C GLU A 173 -21.48 -12.27 2.81
N HIS A 174 -21.11 -11.22 2.10
CA HIS A 174 -20.36 -11.34 0.86
C HIS A 174 -19.15 -10.41 0.86
N PHE A 175 -17.99 -10.94 0.45
CA PHE A 175 -16.72 -10.23 0.37
C PHE A 175 -16.20 -10.29 -1.07
N PHE A 176 -15.69 -9.18 -1.59
CA PHE A 176 -15.19 -9.11 -2.98
C PHE A 176 -14.17 -7.97 -3.14
N SER A 177 -13.11 -8.15 -3.94
CA SER A 177 -12.05 -7.13 -4.09
C SER A 177 -12.50 -5.93 -4.90
N THR A 178 -13.13 -6.17 -6.03
CA THR A 178 -13.48 -5.12 -6.98
C THR A 178 -14.83 -5.47 -7.60
N PRO A 179 -15.81 -4.56 -7.57
CA PRO A 179 -16.89 -4.60 -8.55
C PRO A 179 -16.27 -4.53 -9.95
N VAL A 180 -17.07 -4.78 -10.99
CA VAL A 180 -16.65 -4.70 -12.42
C VAL A 180 -16.38 -3.23 -12.84
N PHE A 181 -15.44 -2.57 -12.17
CA PHE A 181 -14.97 -1.22 -12.42
C PHE A 181 -13.60 -1.30 -13.11
N ARG A 182 -13.39 -0.40 -14.08
CA ARG A 182 -12.12 -0.19 -14.78
C ARG A 182 -11.08 0.47 -13.90
N LYS A 183 -11.50 1.17 -12.84
CA LYS A 183 -10.62 1.80 -11.86
C LYS A 183 -10.69 1.05 -10.54
N ILE A 184 -9.53 0.80 -9.93
CA ILE A 184 -9.45 0.36 -8.54
C ILE A 184 -9.90 1.53 -7.67
N ILE A 185 -11.09 1.43 -7.07
CA ILE A 185 -11.67 2.47 -6.20
C ILE A 185 -11.54 2.06 -4.74
N PHE A 186 -11.82 0.79 -4.43
CA PHE A 186 -11.69 0.21 -3.10
C PHE A 186 -10.78 -1.02 -3.17
N ASP A 187 -10.07 -1.31 -2.09
CA ASP A 187 -9.20 -2.49 -1.95
C ASP A 187 -10.03 -3.77 -1.70
N TYR A 188 -11.12 -3.66 -0.93
CA TYR A 188 -12.15 -4.68 -0.84
C TYR A 188 -13.51 -4.08 -0.48
N SER A 189 -14.55 -4.85 -0.75
CA SER A 189 -15.94 -4.53 -0.45
C SER A 189 -16.58 -5.64 0.38
N TYR A 190 -17.50 -5.23 1.25
CA TYR A 190 -18.35 -6.09 2.03
C TYR A 190 -19.82 -5.77 1.74
N LEU A 191 -20.66 -6.79 1.65
CA LEU A 191 -22.10 -6.67 1.49
C LEU A 191 -22.81 -7.57 2.50
N LEU A 192 -23.76 -6.99 3.23
CA LEU A 192 -24.66 -7.70 4.13
C LEU A 192 -26.09 -7.68 3.61
N CYS A 193 -26.69 -8.85 3.45
CA CYS A 193 -28.12 -9.04 3.20
C CYS A 193 -28.83 -9.43 4.50
N LYS A 194 -29.53 -8.50 5.14
CA LYS A 194 -30.31 -8.82 6.33
C LYS A 194 -31.49 -7.89 6.45
N ARG A 195 -32.69 -8.43 6.73
CA ARG A 195 -33.84 -7.56 6.98
C ARG A 195 -33.63 -6.64 8.16
N LYS A 196 -34.01 -5.36 8.01
CA LYS A 196 -33.82 -4.34 9.04
C LYS A 196 -34.45 -4.74 10.37
N GLU A 197 -35.61 -5.40 10.34
CA GLU A 197 -36.34 -5.84 11.53
C GLU A 197 -35.63 -6.96 12.31
N ARG A 198 -34.64 -7.62 11.70
CA ARG A 198 -33.86 -8.70 12.34
C ARG A 198 -32.59 -8.20 13.01
N PHE A 199 -32.29 -6.90 12.95
CA PHE A 199 -31.19 -6.35 13.73
C PHE A 199 -31.56 -6.30 15.21
N GLU A 200 -30.67 -6.82 16.03
CA GLU A 200 -30.82 -6.72 17.49
C GLU A 200 -30.41 -5.32 17.94
N LYS A 201 -30.95 -4.86 19.08
CA LYS A 201 -30.69 -3.51 19.61
C LYS A 201 -29.19 -3.21 19.85
N PHE A 202 -28.38 -4.24 20.08
CA PHE A 202 -26.92 -4.15 20.28
C PHE A 202 -26.09 -4.60 19.07
N ASP A 203 -26.75 -4.89 17.94
CA ASP A 203 -26.13 -5.26 16.66
C ASP A 203 -26.90 -4.57 15.51
N ASP A 204 -27.14 -3.27 15.67
CA ASP A 204 -27.78 -2.43 14.66
C ASP A 204 -26.73 -1.98 13.64
N TYR A 205 -26.45 -2.87 12.69
CA TYR A 205 -25.44 -2.67 11.64
C TYR A 205 -25.56 -1.33 10.91
N ILE A 206 -26.79 -0.80 10.75
CA ILE A 206 -27.03 0.43 9.99
C ILE A 206 -26.57 1.67 10.78
N ASN A 207 -26.69 1.64 12.11
CA ASN A 207 -26.48 2.80 12.96
C ASN A 207 -25.26 2.68 13.88
N GLN A 208 -24.58 1.53 13.86
CA GLN A 208 -23.45 1.23 14.72
C GLN A 208 -22.11 1.38 13.97
N TYR A 209 -21.09 1.80 14.71
CA TYR A 209 -19.71 1.81 14.23
C TYR A 209 -18.97 0.57 14.70
N TYR A 210 -18.04 0.11 13.87
CA TYR A 210 -17.19 -1.02 14.17
C TYR A 210 -15.73 -0.61 14.16
N ALA A 211 -14.97 -1.09 15.14
CA ALA A 211 -13.53 -0.98 15.14
C ALA A 211 -12.92 -1.97 14.13
N CYS A 212 -11.69 -1.72 13.70
CA CYS A 212 -11.01 -2.54 12.68
C CYS A 212 -10.65 -3.98 13.10
N TYR A 213 -11.08 -4.43 14.27
CA TYR A 213 -10.95 -5.79 14.78
C TYR A 213 -12.31 -6.46 15.05
N GLU A 214 -13.41 -5.78 14.71
CA GLU A 214 -14.77 -6.25 14.95
C GLU A 214 -15.42 -6.71 13.63
N LYS A 215 -16.30 -7.71 13.73
CA LYS A 215 -17.13 -8.20 12.62
C LYS A 215 -16.29 -8.45 11.34
N HIS A 216 -16.75 -7.94 10.20
CA HIS A 216 -16.11 -8.07 8.89
C HIS A 216 -14.85 -7.20 8.72
N LEU A 217 -14.61 -6.23 9.60
CA LEU A 217 -13.42 -5.37 9.54
C LEU A 217 -12.13 -6.06 10.01
N VAL A 218 -12.28 -7.22 10.67
CA VAL A 218 -11.19 -8.09 11.14
C VAL A 218 -10.18 -8.46 10.04
N PHE A 219 -10.60 -8.39 8.77
CA PHE A 219 -9.76 -8.67 7.61
C PHE A 219 -8.86 -7.49 7.19
N ILE A 220 -9.09 -6.26 7.68
CA ILE A 220 -8.29 -5.08 7.31
C ILE A 220 -6.80 -5.28 7.64
N PRO A 221 -6.40 -5.64 8.89
CA PRO A 221 -4.98 -5.81 9.21
C PRO A 221 -4.32 -6.90 8.36
N LEU A 222 -5.07 -7.97 8.03
CA LEU A 222 -4.58 -9.07 7.21
C LEU A 222 -4.37 -8.65 5.74
N HIS A 223 -5.23 -7.81 5.19
CA HIS A 223 -5.07 -7.26 3.83
C HIS A 223 -3.90 -6.28 3.75
N LEU A 224 -3.71 -5.44 4.77
CA LEU A 224 -2.55 -4.56 4.85
C LEU A 224 -1.24 -5.36 4.88
N ILE A 225 -1.18 -6.41 5.70
CA ILE A 225 -0.03 -7.31 5.71
C ILE A 225 0.16 -7.99 4.36
N HIS A 226 -0.91 -8.47 3.73
CA HIS A 226 -0.84 -9.07 2.40
C HIS A 226 -0.22 -8.09 1.38
N ARG A 227 -0.64 -6.82 1.39
CA ARG A 227 -0.14 -5.76 0.50
C ARG A 227 1.33 -5.49 0.74
N GLU A 228 1.75 -5.36 2.00
CA GLU A 228 3.16 -5.15 2.36
C GLU A 228 4.06 -6.32 1.94
N ILE A 229 3.62 -7.56 2.14
CA ILE A 229 4.34 -8.75 1.67
C ILE A 229 4.50 -8.70 0.14
N THR A 230 3.42 -8.39 -0.58
CA THR A 230 3.45 -8.29 -2.04
C THR A 230 4.38 -7.18 -2.52
N ARG A 231 4.38 -6.01 -1.86
CA ARG A 231 5.31 -4.91 -2.14
C ARG A 231 6.77 -5.34 -1.95
N LEU A 232 7.09 -5.94 -0.81
CA LEU A 232 8.45 -6.41 -0.52
C LEU A 232 8.93 -7.49 -1.49
N ILE A 233 8.06 -8.44 -1.86
CA ILE A 233 8.36 -9.43 -2.90
C ILE A 233 8.72 -8.72 -4.20
N SER A 234 7.90 -7.77 -4.65
CA SER A 234 8.15 -7.03 -5.89
C SER A 234 9.48 -6.28 -5.86
N GLU A 235 9.77 -5.60 -4.76
CA GLU A 235 11.01 -4.86 -4.54
C GLU A 235 12.25 -5.76 -4.58
N ILE A 236 12.22 -6.87 -3.87
CA ILE A 236 13.33 -7.84 -3.86
C ILE A 236 13.47 -8.50 -5.23
N SER A 237 12.38 -8.91 -5.87
CA SER A 237 12.41 -9.48 -7.23
C SER A 237 13.00 -8.51 -8.26
N ARG A 238 12.74 -7.21 -8.14
CA ARG A 238 13.34 -6.20 -9.01
C ARG A 238 14.86 -6.11 -8.82
N LEU A 239 15.36 -6.27 -7.60
CA LEU A 239 16.80 -6.36 -7.35
C LEU A 239 17.42 -7.62 -7.94
N MET A 240 16.69 -8.76 -7.95
CA MET A 240 17.18 -10.02 -8.53
C MET A 240 17.33 -9.97 -10.05
N THR A 241 16.45 -9.22 -10.72
CA THR A 241 16.37 -9.13 -12.19
C THR A 241 17.30 -8.07 -12.77
N LEU A 242 17.78 -7.13 -11.95
CA LEU A 242 18.82 -6.20 -12.36
C LEU A 242 20.14 -6.98 -12.50
N ASP A 243 20.51 -7.25 -13.75
CA ASP A 243 21.70 -8.00 -14.20
C ASP A 243 23.06 -7.38 -13.78
N LYS A 244 23.06 -6.40 -12.88
CA LYS A 244 24.25 -5.78 -12.30
C LYS A 244 24.48 -6.31 -10.88
N ARG A 245 24.85 -7.60 -10.78
CA ARG A 245 25.46 -8.19 -9.56
C ARG A 245 26.67 -7.39 -9.04
N SER A 246 27.22 -6.48 -9.84
CA SER A 246 28.29 -5.55 -9.49
C SER A 246 27.88 -4.40 -8.57
N ASP A 247 26.58 -4.10 -8.41
CA ASP A 247 26.09 -2.97 -7.58
C ASP A 247 25.45 -3.40 -6.24
N LEU A 248 25.51 -4.68 -5.87
CA LEU A 248 24.87 -5.21 -4.64
C LEU A 248 25.29 -4.47 -3.36
N ALA A 249 26.55 -4.01 -3.26
CA ALA A 249 27.01 -3.23 -2.12
C ALA A 249 26.25 -1.89 -1.95
N LYS A 250 25.80 -1.27 -3.05
CA LYS A 250 25.01 -0.03 -3.02
C LYS A 250 23.59 -0.23 -2.52
N TYR A 251 23.10 -1.47 -2.54
CA TYR A 251 21.75 -1.82 -2.09
C TYR A 251 21.75 -2.45 -0.70
N HIS A 252 22.87 -2.45 0.03
CA HIS A 252 22.97 -3.07 1.35
C HIS A 252 21.95 -2.52 2.33
N ASP A 253 21.85 -1.19 2.44
CA ASP A 253 20.92 -0.53 3.37
C ASP A 253 19.46 -0.84 3.00
N PHE A 254 19.16 -0.88 1.71
CA PHE A 254 17.83 -1.25 1.22
C PHE A 254 17.48 -2.71 1.55
N VAL A 255 18.41 -3.64 1.31
CA VAL A 255 18.20 -5.07 1.62
C VAL A 255 18.08 -5.28 3.14
N PHE A 256 18.83 -4.52 3.95
CA PHE A 256 18.69 -4.49 5.39
C PHE A 256 17.30 -3.99 5.82
N GLU A 257 16.79 -2.92 5.20
CA GLU A 257 15.46 -2.41 5.46
C GLU A 257 14.38 -3.45 5.12
N CYS A 258 14.46 -4.09 3.94
CA CYS A 258 13.55 -5.18 3.56
C CYS A 258 13.61 -6.35 4.56
N LEU A 259 14.81 -6.70 5.05
CA LEU A 259 14.99 -7.76 6.05
C LEU A 259 14.28 -7.39 7.35
N SER A 260 14.52 -6.18 7.86
CA SER A 260 13.89 -5.66 9.08
C SER A 260 12.36 -5.63 8.95
N GLN A 261 11.84 -5.14 7.82
CA GLN A 261 10.40 -5.10 7.55
C GLN A 261 9.81 -6.51 7.49
N THR A 262 10.48 -7.47 6.84
CA THR A 262 10.02 -8.86 6.77
C THR A 262 9.99 -9.53 8.16
N GLU A 263 10.98 -9.27 9.01
CA GLU A 263 10.98 -9.75 10.39
C GLU A 263 9.85 -9.13 11.23
N ASN A 264 9.56 -7.84 11.03
CA ASN A 264 8.45 -7.17 11.69
C ASN A 264 7.10 -7.76 11.26
N ILE A 265 6.87 -7.98 9.96
CA ILE A 265 5.65 -8.62 9.46
C ILE A 265 5.45 -10.00 10.10
N LYS A 266 6.52 -10.80 10.23
CA LYS A 266 6.45 -12.10 10.90
C LYS A 266 6.02 -11.99 12.36
N LYS A 267 6.46 -10.95 13.08
CA LYS A 267 6.02 -10.68 14.44
C LYS A 267 4.56 -10.22 14.47
N TRP A 268 4.16 -9.31 13.58
CA TRP A 268 2.79 -8.82 13.47
C TRP A 268 1.80 -9.97 13.22
N LEU A 269 2.11 -10.90 12.32
CA LEU A 269 1.27 -12.07 12.06
C LEU A 269 1.06 -12.94 13.30
N LYS A 270 2.12 -13.17 14.09
CA LYS A 270 2.02 -13.92 15.35
C LYS A 270 1.19 -13.21 16.41
N GLU A 271 1.37 -11.90 16.53
CA GLU A 271 0.62 -11.06 17.48
C GLU A 271 -0.86 -11.02 17.09
N ILE A 272 -1.15 -10.84 15.82
CA ILE A 272 -2.52 -10.89 15.26
C ILE A 272 -3.16 -12.25 15.48
N GLU A 273 -2.43 -13.35 15.21
CA GLU A 273 -2.92 -14.71 15.45
C GLU A 273 -3.24 -14.95 16.93
N ALA A 274 -2.42 -14.43 17.85
CA ALA A 274 -2.63 -14.55 19.29
C ALA A 274 -3.86 -13.78 19.76
N ASP A 275 -4.02 -12.52 19.35
CA ASP A 275 -5.19 -11.70 19.67
C ASP A 275 -6.47 -12.39 19.17
N TYR A 276 -6.46 -12.86 17.92
CA TYR A 276 -7.61 -13.45 17.28
C TYR A 276 -8.02 -14.82 17.82
N LYS A 277 -7.09 -15.65 18.30
CA LYS A 277 -7.44 -16.90 18.99
C LYS A 277 -8.33 -16.68 20.22
N THR A 278 -8.29 -15.49 20.81
CA THR A 278 -9.03 -15.17 22.03
C THR A 278 -10.32 -14.38 21.80
N SER A 279 -10.51 -13.79 20.61
CA SER A 279 -11.53 -12.75 20.38
C SER A 279 -12.52 -13.02 19.23
N ILE A 280 -12.39 -14.11 18.48
CA ILE A 280 -13.13 -14.29 17.22
C ILE A 280 -14.57 -14.77 17.43
N ASN A 281 -15.48 -14.13 16.68
CA ASN A 281 -16.78 -14.66 16.30
C ASN A 281 -16.58 -15.89 15.41
N ASN A 282 -16.98 -17.08 15.87
CA ASN A 282 -16.70 -18.39 15.24
C ASN A 282 -16.84 -18.43 13.70
N ARG A 283 -17.71 -17.59 13.12
CA ARG A 283 -17.98 -17.54 11.67
C ARG A 283 -16.79 -17.19 10.76
N TYR A 284 -15.77 -16.48 11.24
CA TYR A 284 -14.59 -16.08 10.43
C TYR A 284 -13.33 -16.90 10.74
N HIS A 285 -13.40 -17.80 11.71
CA HIS A 285 -12.21 -18.44 12.29
C HIS A 285 -11.40 -19.21 11.25
N GLU A 286 -12.06 -20.00 10.40
CA GLU A 286 -11.39 -20.80 9.37
C GLU A 286 -10.70 -19.91 8.34
N SER A 287 -11.39 -18.88 7.85
CA SER A 287 -10.89 -17.91 6.88
C SER A 287 -9.68 -17.15 7.41
N ILE A 288 -9.77 -16.62 8.62
CA ILE A 288 -8.66 -15.89 9.27
C ILE A 288 -7.47 -16.83 9.46
N SER A 289 -7.69 -18.04 9.96
CA SER A 289 -6.62 -19.03 10.17
C SER A 289 -5.93 -19.41 8.87
N SER A 290 -6.71 -19.62 7.80
CA SER A 290 -6.20 -19.92 6.45
C SER A 290 -5.37 -18.76 5.89
N ILE A 291 -5.86 -17.52 6.01
CA ILE A 291 -5.15 -16.32 5.55
C ILE A 291 -3.83 -16.16 6.32
N ILE A 292 -3.86 -16.25 7.66
CA ILE A 292 -2.67 -16.12 8.51
C ILE A 292 -1.64 -17.20 8.16
N LYS A 293 -2.07 -18.46 8.01
CA LYS A 293 -1.18 -19.56 7.61
C LYS A 293 -0.50 -19.25 6.28
N LYS A 294 -1.28 -18.86 5.27
CA LYS A 294 -0.74 -18.50 3.94
C LYS A 294 0.21 -17.31 3.99
N GLN A 295 -0.09 -16.26 4.77
CA GLN A 295 0.82 -15.13 4.91
C GLN A 295 2.10 -15.51 5.67
N ASN A 296 2.01 -16.38 6.68
CA ASN A 296 3.18 -16.89 7.40
C ASN A 296 4.13 -17.69 6.49
N GLU A 297 3.58 -18.52 5.60
CA GLU A 297 4.35 -19.23 4.57
C GLU A 297 5.07 -18.25 3.65
N ARG A 298 4.33 -17.30 3.04
CA ARG A 298 4.89 -16.26 2.14
C ARG A 298 5.99 -15.44 2.81
N VAL A 299 5.78 -15.00 4.05
CA VAL A 299 6.76 -14.20 4.79
C VAL A 299 8.00 -15.03 5.16
N SER A 300 7.83 -16.32 5.44
CA SER A 300 8.96 -17.18 5.77
C SER A 300 9.84 -17.43 4.54
N GLU A 301 9.24 -17.65 3.37
CA GLU A 301 9.96 -17.73 2.09
C GLU A 301 10.68 -16.41 1.77
N LEU A 302 9.98 -15.28 1.90
CA LEU A 302 10.54 -13.95 1.69
C LEU A 302 11.73 -13.70 2.64
N LEU A 303 11.61 -14.08 3.91
CA LEU A 303 12.67 -13.91 4.91
C LEU A 303 13.92 -14.70 4.53
N GLU A 304 13.76 -15.95 4.10
CA GLU A 304 14.88 -16.78 3.67
C GLU A 304 15.58 -16.17 2.44
N LEU A 305 14.81 -15.74 1.45
CA LEU A 305 15.35 -15.06 0.28
C LEU A 305 16.11 -13.79 0.66
N THR A 306 15.49 -12.91 1.47
CA THR A 306 16.07 -11.64 1.88
C THR A 306 17.36 -11.84 2.69
N LYS A 307 17.40 -12.84 3.58
CA LYS A 307 18.62 -13.21 4.33
C LYS A 307 19.76 -13.62 3.41
N ARG A 308 19.50 -14.46 2.42
CA ARG A 308 20.50 -14.86 1.43
C ARG A 308 21.05 -13.64 0.68
N PHE A 309 20.18 -12.72 0.27
CA PHE A 309 20.60 -11.46 -0.37
C PHE A 309 21.41 -10.57 0.54
N TYR A 310 21.00 -10.44 1.80
CA TYR A 310 21.71 -9.64 2.79
C TYR A 310 23.14 -10.17 3.00
N THR A 311 23.33 -11.48 3.20
CA THR A 311 24.66 -12.09 3.35
C THR A 311 25.55 -11.86 2.11
N LEU A 312 24.97 -11.97 0.90
CA LEU A 312 25.69 -11.69 -0.34
C LEU A 312 26.10 -10.21 -0.44
N SER A 313 25.21 -9.30 -0.05
CA SER A 313 25.47 -7.86 -0.02
C SER A 313 26.56 -7.50 0.98
N GLU A 314 26.47 -8.03 2.21
CA GLU A 314 27.46 -7.81 3.27
C GLU A 314 28.85 -8.27 2.83
N SER A 315 28.93 -9.47 2.26
CA SER A 315 30.18 -10.01 1.70
C SER A 315 30.79 -9.08 0.64
N ARG A 316 29.95 -8.44 -0.19
CA ARG A 316 30.40 -7.49 -1.22
C ARG A 316 30.92 -6.19 -0.61
N VAL A 317 30.21 -5.62 0.36
CA VAL A 317 30.65 -4.42 1.09
C VAL A 317 32.02 -4.67 1.76
N GLN A 318 32.20 -5.83 2.39
CA GLN A 318 33.49 -6.20 2.99
C GLN A 318 34.61 -6.30 1.93
N ILE A 319 34.34 -6.91 0.77
CA ILE A 319 35.31 -6.99 -0.33
C ILE A 319 35.67 -5.60 -0.87
N GLU A 320 34.70 -4.71 -1.03
CA GLU A 320 34.94 -3.33 -1.49
C GLU A 320 35.77 -2.53 -0.48
N ASN A 321 35.47 -2.64 0.81
CA ASN A 321 36.25 -2.01 1.88
C ASN A 321 37.70 -2.52 1.87
N ILE A 322 37.92 -3.83 1.67
CA ILE A 322 39.27 -4.40 1.54
C ILE A 322 39.99 -3.85 0.30
N LYS A 323 39.31 -3.75 -0.85
CA LYS A 323 39.90 -3.19 -2.08
C LYS A 323 40.26 -1.71 -1.92
N TYR A 324 39.38 -0.93 -1.30
CA TYR A 324 39.61 0.48 -1.00
C TYR A 324 40.79 0.67 -0.06
N SER A 325 40.84 -0.10 1.03
CA SER A 325 41.96 -0.12 1.97
C SER A 325 43.29 -0.49 1.29
N LYS A 326 43.31 -1.51 0.42
CA LYS A 326 44.50 -1.87 -0.37
C LYS A 326 44.95 -0.75 -1.31
N LYS A 327 44.02 -0.03 -1.95
CA LYS A 327 44.34 1.11 -2.82
C LYS A 327 44.94 2.27 -2.02
N ASN A 328 44.36 2.57 -0.86
CA ASN A 328 44.87 3.62 0.02
C ASN A 328 46.23 3.26 0.63
N ALA A 329 46.44 1.99 1.03
CA ALA A 329 47.74 1.52 1.50
C ALA A 329 48.83 1.70 0.44
N ARG A 330 48.53 1.41 -0.84
CA ARG A 330 49.46 1.69 -1.96
C ARG A 330 49.74 3.19 -2.11
N LEU A 331 48.70 4.03 -1.99
CA LEU A 331 48.86 5.49 -2.10
C LEU A 331 49.70 6.05 -0.95
N VAL A 332 49.47 5.58 0.28
CA VAL A 332 50.29 5.92 1.45
C VAL A 332 51.74 5.49 1.24
N LEU A 333 51.99 4.29 0.73
CA LEU A 333 53.35 3.84 0.41
C LEU A 333 54.05 4.75 -0.61
N ILE A 334 53.34 5.15 -1.68
CA ILE A 334 53.86 6.08 -2.68
C ILE A 334 54.18 7.44 -2.03
N LEU A 335 53.28 7.95 -1.18
CA LEU A 335 53.52 9.22 -0.46
C LEU A 335 54.73 9.14 0.47
N VAL A 336 54.92 8.01 1.18
CA VAL A 336 56.10 7.79 2.02
C VAL A 336 57.38 7.76 1.20
N ILE A 337 57.39 7.08 0.04
CA ILE A 337 58.54 7.08 -0.87
C ILE A 337 58.86 8.51 -1.34
N VAL A 338 57.84 9.27 -1.74
CA VAL A 338 58.00 10.68 -2.14
C VAL A 338 58.55 11.53 -0.99
N GLN A 339 58.06 11.33 0.24
CA GLN A 339 58.57 12.03 1.42
C GLN A 339 60.03 11.70 1.73
N ILE A 340 60.44 10.42 1.60
CA ILE A 340 61.83 10.01 1.78
C ILE A 340 62.71 10.67 0.72
N VAL A 341 62.27 10.68 -0.55
CA VAL A 341 62.98 11.36 -1.64
C VAL A 341 63.11 12.86 -1.38
N LEU A 342 62.01 13.53 -1.01
CA LEU A 342 62.03 14.96 -0.69
C LEU A 342 62.94 15.25 0.51
N ALA A 343 62.86 14.48 1.59
CA ALA A 343 63.74 14.66 2.75
C ALA A 343 65.22 14.45 2.41
N ALA A 344 65.54 13.44 1.59
CA ALA A 344 66.90 13.19 1.10
C ALA A 344 67.42 14.33 0.22
N MET A 345 66.54 14.95 -0.59
CA MET A 345 66.87 16.15 -1.33
C MET A 345 67.11 17.32 -0.38
N THR A 346 66.25 17.54 0.63
CA THR A 346 66.37 18.68 1.56
C THR A 346 67.64 18.65 2.40
N ILE A 347 68.11 17.48 2.83
CA ILE A 347 69.30 17.35 3.71
C ILE A 347 70.60 17.68 2.96
N ASP A 348 70.68 17.43 1.66
CA ASP A 348 71.92 17.52 0.86
C ASP A 348 71.70 18.27 -0.48
N LEU A 349 70.86 19.31 -0.47
CA LEU A 349 70.38 20.05 -1.66
C LEU A 349 71.50 20.61 -2.56
N ASP A 350 72.67 20.91 -2.01
CA ASP A 350 73.82 21.49 -2.73
C ASP A 350 74.99 20.52 -2.97
N LYS A 351 74.80 19.22 -2.71
CA LYS A 351 75.84 18.20 -2.87
C LYS A 351 75.92 17.73 -4.32
N LYS A 352 77.00 18.09 -5.03
CA LYS A 352 77.24 17.69 -6.43
C LYS A 352 77.46 16.17 -6.56
N GLY A 353 76.85 15.56 -7.57
CA GLY A 353 77.04 14.13 -7.92
C GLY A 353 75.97 13.18 -7.37
N GLN A 354 74.91 13.70 -6.74
CA GLN A 354 73.77 12.90 -6.30
C GLN A 354 72.82 12.57 -7.46
N TRP A 355 72.12 11.45 -7.36
CA TRP A 355 71.20 10.96 -8.41
C TRP A 355 70.05 11.93 -8.75
N TYR A 356 69.70 12.85 -7.83
CA TYR A 356 68.66 13.87 -8.01
C TYR A 356 69.20 15.23 -8.52
N SER A 357 70.52 15.38 -8.71
CA SER A 357 71.15 16.66 -9.12
C SER A 357 70.60 17.24 -10.43
N PRO A 358 70.33 16.46 -11.50
CA PRO A 358 69.79 17.01 -12.76
C PRO A 358 68.42 17.67 -12.60
N LEU A 359 67.60 17.14 -11.68
CA LEU A 359 66.24 17.65 -11.43
C LEU A 359 66.27 18.92 -10.58
N VAL A 360 67.21 19.02 -9.63
CA VAL A 360 67.48 20.24 -8.85
C VAL A 360 68.03 21.35 -9.74
N GLU A 361 68.96 21.05 -10.64
CA GLU A 361 69.51 22.02 -11.61
C GLU A 361 68.43 22.52 -12.59
N TYR A 362 67.54 21.63 -13.05
CA TYR A 362 66.39 22.00 -13.88
C TYR A 362 65.44 22.95 -13.14
N ILE A 363 65.10 22.68 -11.88
CA ILE A 363 64.25 23.57 -11.07
C ILE A 363 64.95 24.91 -10.85
N LYS A 364 66.24 24.92 -10.45
CA LYS A 364 67.05 26.15 -10.29
C LYS A 364 67.14 26.97 -11.60
N SER A 365 67.07 26.33 -12.76
CA SER A 365 67.09 27.03 -14.06
C SER A 365 65.77 27.72 -14.42
N ILE A 366 64.64 27.30 -13.82
CA ILE A 366 63.29 27.81 -14.12
C ILE A 366 62.83 28.79 -13.05
N THR A 367 63.13 28.52 -11.79
CA THR A 367 62.90 29.44 -10.67
C THR A 367 64.18 30.21 -10.43
N SER A 368 64.24 31.48 -10.83
CA SER A 368 65.35 32.41 -10.54
C SER A 368 65.42 32.77 -9.04
N VAL A 369 65.49 31.76 -8.17
CA VAL A 369 65.55 31.88 -6.72
C VAL A 369 66.78 31.11 -6.27
N SER A 370 67.79 31.86 -5.79
CA SER A 370 68.85 31.29 -4.97
C SER A 370 68.26 30.90 -3.62
N PHE A 371 68.31 29.62 -3.26
CA PHE A 371 68.11 29.18 -1.89
C PHE A 371 69.33 29.51 -1.04
#